data_AF-A0A961ARZ9-F1
#
_entry.id   AF-A0A961ARZ9-F1
#
_cell.length_a   1.000
_cell.length_b   1.000
_cell.length_c   1.000
_cell.angle_alpha   90.00
_cell.angle_beta   90.00
_cell.angle_gamma   90.00
#
_symmetry.space_group_name_H-M   'P 1'
#
loop_
_entity.id
_entity.type
_entity.pdbx_description
1 polymer ?
#
loop_
_entity_poly.entity_id
_entity_poly.type
_entity_poly.pdbx_seq_one_letter_code
_entity_poly.pdbx_strand_id
1 'polypeptide(L)'
;MKSPLSFLLSPRLYRPCLCVAFAFGAAEPAWSQDEKVDFEKQVWPFLERSCVKCHKAPHEENGRTVKPKAGLRMDGAWAIKLGSENGSVMTPGNAKDSEIWWRTDLPDDDDDFMPPSGKADPLSAEEKELFKKWIDEGADFGEWVGSLEGKPKEISNSGDKIPVSEIQELYKSLSEGLEVPKEDAWKEVTAAGGRVMPLATDSPLLSVDFRLVREEADDAKIATIGAISDHVAQLDLSKTSVTDAGLAPVGELSRLVKLNLSETGITDAGLTSLKGLDHLTYLNLYGTNVGDAGLKQLANLKQLENIYLWQSKATDQGVKALQKALPDAHIVWK
;
A
#
# COMPACT_ATOMS: atom_id res chain seq x y z
N MET A 1 -17.10 55.39 -67.57
CA MET A 1 -17.51 56.26 -66.44
C MET A 1 -18.04 55.40 -65.31
N LYS A 2 -17.56 55.64 -64.07
CA LYS A 2 -17.88 55.02 -62.77
C LYS A 2 -17.26 53.61 -62.55
N SER A 3 -16.01 53.54 -62.07
CA SER A 3 -15.52 53.53 -60.67
C SER A 3 -15.68 52.18 -59.95
N PRO A 4 -14.59 51.52 -59.51
CA PRO A 4 -14.64 50.36 -58.62
C PRO A 4 -14.69 50.81 -57.15
N LEU A 5 -15.47 50.11 -56.31
CA LEU A 5 -15.47 50.30 -54.86
C LEU A 5 -14.22 49.61 -54.26
N SER A 6 -13.33 50.41 -53.71
CA SER A 6 -12.24 50.01 -52.84
C SER A 6 -12.78 49.78 -51.42
N PHE A 7 -12.68 48.55 -50.91
CA PHE A 7 -12.85 48.26 -49.49
C PHE A 7 -11.53 48.58 -48.77
N LEU A 8 -11.55 49.66 -47.99
CA LEU A 8 -10.49 50.03 -47.05
C LEU A 8 -10.59 49.14 -45.81
N LEU A 9 -9.60 48.27 -45.61
CA LEU A 9 -9.36 47.58 -44.33
C LEU A 9 -8.84 48.60 -43.30
N SER A 10 -9.64 48.91 -42.28
CA SER A 10 -9.16 49.63 -41.10
C SER A 10 -8.36 48.68 -40.20
N PRO A 11 -7.14 49.03 -39.77
CA PRO A 11 -6.38 48.21 -38.83
C PRO A 11 -7.03 48.29 -37.45
N ARG A 12 -7.56 47.17 -36.95
CA ARG A 12 -7.93 47.02 -35.54
C ARG A 12 -6.66 47.15 -34.70
N LEU A 13 -6.55 48.23 -33.94
CA LEU A 13 -5.53 48.41 -32.91
C LEU A 13 -5.63 47.27 -31.90
N TYR A 14 -4.67 46.34 -31.99
CA TYR A 14 -4.47 45.27 -31.02
C TYR A 14 -3.92 45.90 -29.74
N ARG A 15 -4.77 46.10 -28.73
CA ARG A 15 -4.33 46.41 -27.37
C ARG A 15 -3.83 45.10 -26.76
N PRO A 16 -2.54 44.94 -26.45
CA PRO A 16 -2.08 43.76 -25.74
C PRO A 16 -2.71 43.81 -24.34
N CYS A 17 -3.54 42.81 -24.03
CA CYS A 17 -3.97 42.56 -22.68
C CYS A 17 -2.70 42.13 -21.91
N LEU A 18 -2.26 42.96 -20.96
CA LEU A 18 -1.23 42.57 -20.01
C LEU A 18 -1.82 41.43 -19.17
N CYS A 19 -1.60 40.18 -19.58
CA CYS A 19 -1.71 39.05 -18.68
C CYS A 19 -0.60 39.21 -17.64
N VAL A 20 -0.96 39.73 -16.47
CA VAL A 20 -0.11 39.61 -15.28
C VAL A 20 -0.06 38.12 -14.99
N ALA A 21 1.02 37.48 -15.43
CA ALA A 21 1.37 36.14 -14.97
C ALA A 21 1.66 36.27 -13.47
N PHE A 22 0.69 35.93 -12.63
CA PHE A 22 0.98 35.56 -11.26
C PHE A 22 1.79 34.27 -11.35
N ALA A 23 3.10 34.39 -11.29
CA ALA A 23 3.94 33.28 -10.89
C ALA A 23 3.51 32.94 -9.46
N PHE A 24 2.72 31.87 -9.31
CA PHE A 24 2.68 31.13 -8.06
C PHE A 24 4.07 30.54 -7.89
N GLY A 25 4.98 31.33 -7.30
CA GLY A 25 6.17 30.75 -6.70
C GLY A 25 5.69 29.81 -5.62
N ALA A 26 6.00 28.52 -5.73
CA ALA A 26 5.90 27.62 -4.59
C ALA A 26 6.64 28.33 -3.44
N ALA A 27 5.96 28.54 -2.32
CA ALA A 27 6.59 29.11 -1.15
C ALA A 27 7.83 28.26 -0.84
N GLU A 28 8.99 28.92 -0.72
CA GLU A 28 10.19 28.22 -0.28
C GLU A 28 9.89 27.63 1.10
N PRO A 29 10.20 26.35 1.33
CA PRO A 29 9.88 25.70 2.60
C PRO A 29 10.54 26.48 3.75
N ALA A 30 9.85 26.59 4.88
CA ALA A 30 10.33 27.31 6.06
C ALA A 30 11.58 26.67 6.73
N TRP A 31 12.12 25.60 6.15
CA TRP A 31 13.23 24.81 6.63
C TRP A 31 14.33 24.68 5.55
N SER A 32 15.59 24.66 5.98
CA SER A 32 16.74 24.58 5.08
C SER A 32 16.78 23.25 4.34
N GLN A 33 16.99 23.31 3.02
CA GLN A 33 17.21 22.13 2.17
C GLN A 33 18.55 21.44 2.50
N ASP A 34 19.52 22.14 3.07
CA ASP A 34 20.89 21.65 3.30
C ASP A 34 21.15 21.09 4.71
N GLU A 35 20.20 21.26 5.64
CA GLU A 35 20.34 20.78 7.02
C GLU A 35 19.60 19.45 7.23
N LYS A 36 20.20 18.56 8.02
CA LYS A 36 19.60 17.27 8.39
C LYS A 36 18.32 17.50 9.18
N VAL A 37 17.27 16.74 8.87
CA VAL A 37 15.96 16.89 9.51
C VAL A 37 16.00 16.41 10.96
N ASP A 38 15.54 17.26 11.88
CA ASP A 38 15.29 16.91 13.28
C ASP A 38 13.88 16.32 13.41
N PHE A 39 13.80 15.01 13.66
CA PHE A 39 12.51 14.31 13.73
C PHE A 39 11.59 14.90 14.80
N GLU A 40 12.06 15.09 16.03
CA GLU A 40 11.21 15.51 17.15
C GLU A 40 10.66 16.92 16.94
N LYS A 41 11.49 17.83 16.43
CA LYS A 41 11.10 19.23 16.27
C LYS A 41 10.31 19.50 15.00
N GLN A 42 10.62 18.78 13.93
CA GLN A 42 10.12 19.12 12.60
C GLN A 42 9.12 18.08 12.05
N VAL A 43 9.32 16.79 12.32
CA VAL A 43 8.51 15.71 11.73
C VAL A 43 7.39 15.28 12.67
N TRP A 44 7.72 15.05 13.95
CA TRP A 44 6.79 14.55 14.95
C TRP A 44 5.51 15.37 15.09
N PRO A 45 5.52 16.72 15.12
CA PRO A 45 4.30 17.50 15.34
C PRO A 45 3.18 17.20 14.35
N PHE A 46 3.52 16.95 13.08
CA PHE A 46 2.51 16.65 12.06
C PHE A 46 2.16 15.15 12.00
N LEU A 47 3.09 14.25 12.33
CA LEU A 47 2.77 12.82 12.46
C LEU A 47 1.86 12.56 13.67
N GLU A 48 2.07 13.27 14.77
CA GLU A 48 1.21 13.21 15.96
C GLU A 48 -0.22 13.61 15.60
N ARG A 49 -0.38 14.76 14.93
CA ARG A 49 -1.67 15.28 14.48
C ARG A 49 -2.38 14.32 13.52
N SER A 50 -1.66 13.78 12.55
CA SER A 50 -2.25 13.11 11.39
C SER A 50 -2.40 11.61 11.57
N CYS A 51 -1.49 10.94 12.31
CA CYS A 51 -1.40 9.49 12.35
C CYS A 51 -1.86 8.89 13.69
N VAL A 52 -1.49 9.50 14.81
CA VAL A 52 -1.57 8.86 16.14
C VAL A 52 -3.00 8.59 16.58
N LYS A 53 -3.99 9.39 16.13
CA LYS A 53 -5.40 9.16 16.49
C LYS A 53 -5.88 7.74 16.14
N CYS A 54 -5.43 7.20 15.01
CA CYS A 54 -5.81 5.85 14.53
C CYS A 54 -4.72 4.79 14.76
N HIS A 55 -3.47 5.22 14.93
CA HIS A 55 -2.27 4.37 15.02
C HIS A 55 -1.57 4.50 16.38
N LYS A 56 -2.31 4.45 17.50
CA LYS A 56 -1.76 4.47 18.86
C LYS A 56 -2.03 3.17 19.59
N ALA A 57 -1.54 3.08 20.84
CA ALA A 57 -1.80 1.94 21.70
C ALA A 57 -3.30 1.60 21.75
N PRO A 58 -3.63 0.30 21.92
CA PRO A 58 -5.01 -0.11 22.17
C PRO A 58 -5.61 0.76 23.28
N HIS A 59 -6.76 1.36 23.01
CA HIS A 59 -7.39 2.30 23.93
C HIS A 59 -8.89 2.08 23.97
N GLU A 60 -9.53 2.54 25.04
CA GLU A 60 -10.97 2.47 25.18
C GLU A 60 -11.63 3.68 24.52
N GLU A 61 -12.59 3.42 23.63
CA GLU A 61 -13.47 4.43 23.05
C GLU A 61 -14.91 3.92 23.09
N ASN A 62 -15.81 4.66 23.73
CA ASN A 62 -17.22 4.28 23.91
C ASN A 62 -17.42 2.88 24.55
N GLY A 63 -16.55 2.51 25.49
CA GLY A 63 -16.59 1.22 26.19
C GLY A 63 -16.19 0.02 25.33
N ARG A 64 -15.48 0.26 24.24
CA ARG A 64 -14.87 -0.77 23.38
C ARG A 64 -13.38 -0.51 23.26
N THR A 65 -12.60 -1.59 23.32
CA THR A 65 -11.19 -1.55 22.98
C THR A 65 -11.01 -1.34 21.48
N VAL A 66 -10.41 -0.21 21.11
CA VAL A 66 -10.00 0.13 19.75
C VAL A 66 -8.53 -0.24 19.58
N LYS A 67 -8.24 -1.13 18.64
CA LYS A 67 -6.87 -1.51 18.25
C LYS A 67 -6.32 -0.55 17.19
N PRO A 68 -4.98 -0.38 17.10
CA PRO A 68 -4.37 0.36 16.00
C PRO A 68 -4.79 -0.19 14.64
N LYS A 69 -5.07 0.70 13.69
CA LYS A 69 -5.43 0.31 12.32
C LYS A 69 -4.26 -0.42 11.63
N ALA A 70 -4.56 -1.53 10.97
CA ALA A 70 -3.60 -2.44 10.33
C ALA A 70 -2.45 -2.90 11.26
N GLY A 71 -2.68 -2.91 12.58
CA GLY A 71 -1.64 -3.21 13.57
C GLY A 71 -0.51 -2.18 13.65
N LEU A 72 -0.54 -1.10 12.86
CA LEU A 72 0.51 -0.10 12.80
C LEU A 72 0.42 0.89 13.97
N ARG A 73 1.54 1.08 14.65
CA ARG A 73 1.71 2.05 15.73
C ARG A 73 2.65 3.17 15.27
N MET A 74 2.17 4.40 15.39
CA MET A 74 2.84 5.64 14.98
C MET A 74 3.25 6.52 16.15
N ASP A 75 3.07 6.06 17.39
CA ASP A 75 3.28 6.82 18.61
C ASP A 75 4.59 6.50 19.33
N GLY A 76 5.43 5.63 18.78
CA GLY A 76 6.75 5.30 19.33
C GLY A 76 7.72 4.83 18.26
N ALA A 77 8.99 5.25 18.35
CA ALA A 77 10.01 4.93 17.35
C ALA A 77 10.19 3.41 17.16
N TRP A 78 10.15 2.66 18.27
CA TRP A 78 10.21 1.21 18.24
C TRP A 78 9.05 0.57 17.46
N ALA A 79 7.87 1.19 17.52
CA ALA A 79 6.65 0.66 16.96
C ALA A 79 6.52 1.02 15.46
N ILE A 80 6.94 2.24 15.09
CA ILE A 80 7.06 2.66 13.69
C ILE A 80 8.05 1.75 12.95
N LYS A 81 9.20 1.46 13.57
CA LYS A 81 10.20 0.55 13.00
C LYS A 81 9.74 -0.91 12.93
N LEU A 82 8.88 -1.34 13.86
CA LEU A 82 8.26 -2.67 13.81
C LEU A 82 7.31 -2.81 12.61
N GLY A 83 6.66 -1.71 12.23
CA GLY A 83 5.77 -1.64 11.08
C GLY A 83 4.34 -2.04 11.39
N SER A 84 3.63 -2.48 10.37
CA SER A 84 2.22 -2.89 10.42
C SER A 84 2.09 -4.41 10.43
N GLU A 85 0.85 -4.92 10.43
CA GLU A 85 0.57 -6.33 10.10
C GLU A 85 1.03 -6.72 8.68
N ASN A 86 1.38 -5.73 7.85
CA ASN A 86 1.96 -5.88 6.51
C ASN A 86 3.48 -5.84 6.45
N GLY A 87 4.14 -5.73 7.60
CA GLY A 87 5.60 -5.61 7.67
C GLY A 87 6.04 -4.15 7.73
N SER A 88 7.26 -3.88 7.26
CA SER A 88 7.79 -2.51 7.32
C SER A 88 6.93 -1.57 6.48
N VAL A 89 6.53 -0.44 7.06
CA VAL A 89 5.80 0.61 6.34
C VAL A 89 6.73 1.69 5.78
N MET A 90 8.03 1.55 6.01
CA MET A 90 9.03 2.55 5.66
C MET A 90 10.35 1.90 5.27
N THR A 91 10.97 2.45 4.24
CA THR A 91 12.28 2.07 3.73
C THR A 91 13.22 3.25 3.96
N PRO A 92 14.02 3.25 5.04
CA PRO A 92 15.02 4.29 5.28
C PRO A 92 15.92 4.51 4.07
N GLY A 93 16.07 5.76 3.65
CA GLY A 93 16.83 6.15 2.47
C GLY A 93 16.02 6.18 1.16
N ASN A 94 14.75 5.78 1.19
CA ASN A 94 13.91 5.76 -0.01
C ASN A 94 12.43 6.02 0.31
N ALA A 95 12.04 7.30 0.27
CA ALA A 95 10.67 7.73 0.54
C ALA A 95 9.68 7.22 -0.50
N LYS A 96 10.08 7.14 -1.78
CA LYS A 96 9.19 6.66 -2.84
C LYS A 96 8.76 5.21 -2.60
N ASP A 97 9.66 4.39 -2.04
CA ASP A 97 9.41 3.00 -1.70
C ASP A 97 8.88 2.80 -0.27
N SER A 98 8.52 3.88 0.42
CA SER A 98 7.95 3.83 1.76
C SER A 98 6.44 3.93 1.72
N GLU A 99 5.74 2.87 2.16
CA GLU A 99 4.27 2.81 2.25
C GLU A 99 3.67 4.00 2.99
N ILE A 100 4.26 4.35 4.11
CA ILE A 100 3.80 5.46 4.93
C ILE A 100 3.87 6.80 4.20
N TRP A 101 4.80 6.98 3.26
CA TRP A 101 4.91 8.22 2.50
C TRP A 101 3.89 8.25 1.36
N TRP A 102 3.87 7.23 0.49
CA TRP A 102 3.00 7.29 -0.69
C TRP A 102 1.52 7.28 -0.31
N ARG A 103 1.12 6.65 0.81
CA ARG A 103 -0.27 6.75 1.32
C ARG A 103 -0.68 8.18 1.67
N THR A 104 0.27 9.02 2.07
CA THR A 104 0.00 10.44 2.35
C THR A 104 0.04 11.30 1.09
N ASP A 105 0.59 10.80 -0.02
CA ASP A 105 0.72 11.51 -1.29
C ASP A 105 -0.37 11.16 -2.31
N LEU A 106 -1.23 10.18 -2.00
CA LEU A 106 -2.41 9.87 -2.80
C LEU A 106 -3.43 11.03 -2.83
N PRO A 107 -4.34 11.07 -3.83
CA PRO A 107 -5.54 11.89 -3.78
C PRO A 107 -6.34 11.66 -2.49
N ASP A 108 -6.96 12.70 -1.94
CA ASP A 108 -7.65 12.65 -0.64
C ASP A 108 -8.97 11.86 -0.66
N ASP A 109 -9.48 11.57 -1.86
CA ASP A 109 -10.63 10.70 -2.12
C ASP A 109 -10.26 9.24 -2.40
N ASP A 110 -8.96 8.90 -2.40
CA ASP A 110 -8.52 7.52 -2.52
C ASP A 110 -8.73 6.74 -1.21
N ASP A 111 -9.27 5.53 -1.27
CA ASP A 111 -9.56 4.71 -0.09
C ASP A 111 -8.30 4.34 0.71
N ASP A 112 -7.14 4.35 0.06
CA ASP A 112 -5.84 4.07 0.67
C ASP A 112 -5.11 5.31 1.18
N PHE A 113 -5.68 6.50 0.93
CA PHE A 113 -5.17 7.75 1.43
C PHE A 113 -5.20 7.76 2.97
N MET A 114 -4.07 8.15 3.54
CA MET A 114 -3.92 8.30 4.99
C MET A 114 -3.59 9.75 5.33
N PRO A 115 -4.30 10.36 6.30
CA PRO A 115 -5.37 9.75 7.12
C PRO A 115 -6.71 9.61 6.36
N PRO A 116 -7.56 8.63 6.74
CA PRO A 116 -8.86 8.48 6.10
C PRO A 116 -9.71 9.73 6.28
N SER A 117 -10.52 10.05 5.26
CA SER A 117 -11.34 11.26 5.24
C SER A 117 -12.17 11.43 6.52
N GLY A 118 -12.06 12.62 7.14
CA GLY A 118 -12.74 12.98 8.38
C GLY A 118 -12.21 12.30 9.64
N LYS A 119 -11.13 11.50 9.57
CA LYS A 119 -10.53 10.88 10.76
C LYS A 119 -9.42 11.72 11.37
N ALA A 120 -8.56 12.34 10.57
CA ALA A 120 -7.55 13.29 11.01
C ALA A 120 -7.23 14.28 9.88
N ASP A 121 -6.48 15.33 10.19
CA ASP A 121 -6.08 16.32 9.18
C ASP A 121 -4.95 15.76 8.29
N PRO A 122 -5.03 15.94 6.96
CA PRO A 122 -3.93 15.63 6.06
C PRO A 122 -2.64 16.42 6.32
N LEU A 123 -1.52 15.87 5.82
CA LEU A 123 -0.25 16.58 5.70
C LEU A 123 -0.39 17.66 4.61
N SER A 124 0.05 18.87 4.93
CA SER A 124 0.25 19.94 3.96
C SER A 124 1.38 19.59 2.97
N ALA A 125 1.44 20.29 1.84
CA ALA A 125 2.49 20.07 0.84
C ALA A 125 3.90 20.21 1.43
N GLU A 126 4.12 21.19 2.31
CA GLU A 126 5.41 21.39 2.98
C GLU A 126 5.75 20.25 3.96
N GLU A 127 4.75 19.76 4.71
CA GLU A 127 4.93 18.61 5.61
C GLU A 127 5.22 17.32 4.83
N LYS A 128 4.58 17.11 3.67
CA LYS A 128 4.88 15.96 2.80
C LYS A 128 6.31 15.97 2.27
N GLU A 129 6.81 17.13 1.83
CA GLU A 129 8.20 17.28 1.39
C GLU A 129 9.19 17.06 2.53
N LEU A 130 8.90 17.60 3.71
CA LEU A 130 9.74 17.40 4.90
C LEU A 130 9.75 15.93 5.34
N PHE A 131 8.59 15.28 5.32
CA PHE A 131 8.46 13.86 5.64
C PHE A 131 9.23 13.00 4.64
N LYS A 132 9.09 13.30 3.35
CA LYS A 132 9.86 12.67 2.27
C LYS A 132 11.36 12.78 2.53
N LYS A 133 11.84 14.00 2.79
CA LYS A 133 13.25 14.28 3.05
C LYS A 133 13.77 13.50 4.26
N TRP A 134 13.04 13.48 5.37
CA TRP A 134 13.42 12.72 6.55
C TRP A 134 13.59 11.22 6.27
N ILE A 135 12.69 10.63 5.47
CA ILE A 135 12.82 9.23 5.06
C ILE A 135 14.04 9.03 4.17
N ASP A 136 14.22 9.89 3.16
CA ASP A 136 15.37 9.84 2.23
C ASP A 136 16.73 10.04 2.95
N GLU A 137 16.76 10.74 4.09
CA GLU A 137 17.94 10.89 4.95
C GLU A 137 18.20 9.68 5.86
N GLY A 138 17.34 8.65 5.82
CA GLY A 138 17.49 7.41 6.59
C GLY A 138 16.54 7.27 7.77
N ALA A 139 15.48 8.08 7.84
CA ALA A 139 14.43 7.98 8.85
C ALA A 139 14.97 7.95 10.30
N ASP A 140 15.91 8.85 10.59
CA ASP A 140 16.58 8.94 11.89
C ASP A 140 15.67 9.63 12.93
N PHE A 141 15.34 8.92 14.00
CA PHE A 141 14.52 9.44 15.09
C PHE A 141 15.31 10.29 16.09
N GLY A 142 16.65 10.32 15.99
CA GLY A 142 17.52 10.96 16.98
C GLY A 142 17.28 10.39 18.38
N GLU A 143 17.08 11.26 19.36
CA GLU A 143 16.80 10.87 20.75
C GLU A 143 15.31 10.60 21.03
N TRP A 144 14.43 10.85 20.06
CA TRP A 144 13.00 10.65 20.26
C TRP A 144 12.66 9.17 20.29
N VAL A 145 12.06 8.73 21.39
CA VAL A 145 11.63 7.32 21.58
C VAL A 145 10.13 7.14 21.50
N GLY A 146 9.36 8.21 21.75
CA GLY A 146 7.90 8.20 21.86
C GLY A 146 7.37 7.29 22.97
N SER A 147 6.14 6.81 22.80
CA SER A 147 5.45 5.88 23.72
C SER A 147 6.17 4.55 23.81
N LEU A 148 6.39 4.07 25.04
CA LEU A 148 6.93 2.75 25.34
C LEU A 148 5.85 1.73 25.73
N GLU A 149 4.57 2.12 25.63
CA GLU A 149 3.46 1.26 26.02
C GLU A 149 3.33 0.04 25.12
N GLY A 150 3.32 -1.14 25.74
CA GLY A 150 3.23 -2.42 25.04
C GLY A 150 4.53 -2.80 24.32
N LYS A 151 5.62 -2.06 24.53
CA LYS A 151 6.93 -2.36 23.94
C LYS A 151 7.42 -3.75 24.42
N PRO A 152 7.68 -4.69 23.50
CA PRO A 152 8.31 -5.97 23.83
C PRO A 152 9.66 -5.78 24.52
N LYS A 153 9.95 -6.62 25.52
CA LYS A 153 11.16 -6.51 26.35
C LYS A 153 12.44 -6.71 25.56
N GLU A 154 12.39 -7.43 24.45
CA GLU A 154 13.54 -7.67 23.58
C GLU A 154 13.85 -6.50 22.63
N ILE A 155 12.92 -5.54 22.44
CA ILE A 155 13.14 -4.40 21.52
C ILE A 155 14.01 -3.34 22.18
N SER A 156 15.19 -3.05 21.62
CA SER A 156 16.01 -1.93 22.08
C SER A 156 15.36 -0.58 21.78
N ASN A 157 15.72 0.48 22.51
CA ASN A 157 15.33 1.85 22.15
C ASN A 157 16.03 2.34 20.88
N SER A 158 17.17 1.74 20.51
CA SER A 158 17.96 2.07 19.32
C SER A 158 17.45 1.44 18.02
N GLY A 159 16.62 0.39 18.10
CA GLY A 159 16.10 -0.33 16.92
C GLY A 159 17.03 -1.41 16.37
N ASP A 160 18.12 -1.76 17.07
CA ASP A 160 19.11 -2.73 16.58
C ASP A 160 18.66 -4.19 16.66
N LYS A 161 17.62 -4.47 17.44
CA LYS A 161 17.06 -5.82 17.64
C LYS A 161 15.56 -5.75 17.79
N ILE A 162 14.89 -5.49 16.67
CA ILE A 162 13.45 -5.68 16.56
C ILE A 162 13.22 -7.21 16.46
N PRO A 163 12.45 -7.85 17.36
CA PRO A 163 11.95 -9.20 17.17
C PRO A 163 11.35 -9.27 15.78
N VAL A 164 11.91 -10.19 15.01
CA VAL A 164 11.45 -10.46 13.66
C VAL A 164 10.02 -10.95 13.81
N SER A 165 9.06 -10.23 13.24
CA SER A 165 7.66 -10.69 13.27
C SER A 165 7.55 -12.02 12.52
N GLU A 166 6.56 -12.86 12.83
CA GLU A 166 6.36 -14.15 12.17
C GLU A 166 6.34 -14.02 10.64
N ILE A 167 5.78 -12.91 10.14
CA ILE A 167 5.77 -12.55 8.72
C ILE A 167 7.17 -12.23 8.16
N GLN A 168 8.04 -11.59 8.94
CA GLN A 168 9.42 -11.33 8.54
C GLN A 168 10.28 -12.61 8.59
N GLU A 169 10.02 -13.52 9.54
CA GLU A 169 10.68 -14.84 9.56
C GLU A 169 10.25 -15.67 8.35
N LEU A 170 8.97 -15.61 7.99
CA LEU A 170 8.45 -16.22 6.77
C LEU A 170 9.14 -15.64 5.53
N TYR A 171 9.19 -14.31 5.36
CA TYR A 171 9.86 -13.70 4.21
C TYR A 171 11.35 -14.04 4.15
N LYS A 172 12.04 -14.10 5.30
CA LYS A 172 13.42 -14.54 5.36
C LYS A 172 13.56 -15.98 4.86
N SER A 173 12.71 -16.89 5.32
CA SER A 173 12.70 -18.29 4.87
C SER A 173 12.39 -18.41 3.37
N LEU A 174 11.41 -17.65 2.87
CA LEU A 174 11.05 -17.63 1.45
C LEU A 174 12.15 -17.02 0.55
N SER A 175 13.01 -16.19 1.12
CA SER A 175 14.17 -15.61 0.42
C SER A 175 15.35 -16.57 0.28
N GLU A 176 15.36 -17.70 0.99
CA GLU A 176 16.49 -18.63 0.99
C GLU A 176 16.75 -19.19 -0.43
N GLY A 177 17.99 -19.05 -0.89
CA GLY A 177 18.41 -19.54 -2.20
C GLY A 177 18.00 -18.68 -3.39
N LEU A 178 17.34 -17.54 -3.18
CA LEU A 178 17.04 -16.59 -4.24
C LEU A 178 18.17 -15.57 -4.41
N GLU A 179 18.49 -15.24 -5.66
CA GLU A 179 19.27 -14.05 -5.98
C GLU A 179 18.35 -12.83 -6.03
N VAL A 180 18.88 -11.64 -5.70
CA VAL A 180 18.10 -10.40 -5.83
C VAL A 180 17.86 -10.11 -7.32
N PRO A 181 16.60 -10.06 -7.78
CA PRO A 181 16.32 -9.81 -9.18
C PRO A 181 16.69 -8.37 -9.54
N LYS A 182 17.22 -8.18 -10.75
CA LYS A 182 17.51 -6.84 -11.29
C LYS A 182 16.24 -6.22 -11.87
N GLU A 183 16.15 -4.90 -11.89
CA GLU A 183 14.96 -4.18 -12.39
C GLU A 183 14.51 -4.59 -13.79
N ASP A 184 15.45 -4.93 -14.68
CA ASP A 184 15.16 -5.42 -16.02
C ASP A 184 14.27 -6.69 -16.04
N ALA A 185 14.24 -7.47 -14.95
CA ALA A 185 13.45 -8.69 -14.84
C ALA A 185 11.93 -8.42 -14.84
N TRP A 186 11.48 -7.24 -14.40
CA TRP A 186 10.06 -6.89 -14.33
C TRP A 186 9.67 -5.71 -15.22
N LYS A 187 10.50 -5.37 -16.21
CA LYS A 187 10.19 -4.30 -17.17
C LYS A 187 8.84 -4.48 -17.87
N GLU A 188 8.44 -5.73 -18.13
CA GLU A 188 7.17 -6.07 -18.77
C GLU A 188 5.99 -5.84 -17.82
N VAL A 189 6.16 -6.12 -16.53
CA VAL A 189 5.18 -5.81 -15.47
C VAL A 189 4.98 -4.30 -15.37
N THR A 190 6.07 -3.53 -15.34
CA THR A 190 6.02 -2.05 -15.32
C THR A 190 5.37 -1.50 -16.58
N ALA A 191 5.70 -2.03 -17.76
CA ALA A 191 5.08 -1.61 -19.02
C ALA A 191 3.57 -1.95 -19.08
N ALA A 192 3.14 -3.01 -18.39
CA ALA A 192 1.74 -3.37 -18.22
C ALA A 192 1.00 -2.50 -17.19
N GLY A 193 1.70 -1.60 -16.50
CA GLY A 193 1.14 -0.71 -15.48
C GLY A 193 1.27 -1.22 -14.05
N GLY A 194 1.90 -2.39 -13.84
CA GLY A 194 2.19 -2.93 -12.52
C GLY A 194 3.38 -2.22 -11.89
N ARG A 195 3.21 -1.70 -10.67
CA ARG A 195 4.30 -1.20 -9.85
C ARG A 195 4.95 -2.38 -9.13
N VAL A 196 6.28 -2.49 -9.24
CA VAL A 196 7.05 -3.56 -8.59
C VAL A 196 8.05 -2.96 -7.63
N MET A 197 8.12 -3.50 -6.41
CA MET A 197 9.01 -3.03 -5.35
C MET A 197 9.62 -4.22 -4.58
N PRO A 198 10.91 -4.21 -4.25
CA PRO A 198 11.47 -5.10 -3.24
C PRO A 198 10.79 -4.90 -1.87
N LEU A 199 10.57 -5.98 -1.11
CA LEU A 199 10.00 -5.88 0.24
C LEU A 199 10.94 -5.22 1.27
N ALA A 200 12.24 -5.16 0.96
CA ALA A 200 13.28 -4.46 1.71
C ALA A 200 14.48 -4.21 0.78
N THR A 201 15.42 -3.34 1.18
CA THR A 201 16.58 -2.89 0.39
C THR A 201 17.36 -4.02 -0.31
N ASP A 202 17.48 -5.19 0.31
CA ASP A 202 18.19 -6.35 -0.24
C ASP A 202 17.29 -7.60 -0.34
N SER A 203 15.97 -7.42 -0.29
CA SER A 203 15.03 -8.54 -0.38
C SER A 203 14.96 -9.06 -1.83
N PRO A 204 15.13 -10.38 -2.06
CA PRO A 204 14.82 -10.97 -3.36
C PRO A 204 13.32 -11.11 -3.59
N LEU A 205 12.49 -10.92 -2.57
CA LEU A 205 11.03 -10.95 -2.67
C LEU A 205 10.48 -9.57 -3.06
N LEU A 206 9.45 -9.59 -3.89
CA LEU A 206 8.81 -8.43 -4.50
C LEU A 206 7.34 -8.30 -4.07
N SER A 207 6.90 -7.05 -3.94
CA SER A 207 5.50 -6.64 -3.97
C SER A 207 5.17 -6.13 -5.37
N VAL A 208 4.01 -6.54 -5.89
CA VAL A 208 3.49 -6.13 -7.20
C VAL A 208 2.10 -5.54 -7.02
N ASP A 209 1.87 -4.36 -7.58
CA ASP A 209 0.64 -3.58 -7.38
C ASP A 209 0.13 -3.03 -8.72
N PHE A 210 -1.08 -3.44 -9.11
CA PHE A 210 -1.77 -2.96 -10.31
C PHE A 210 -2.88 -1.94 -10.03
N ARG A 211 -3.08 -1.51 -8.78
CA ARG A 211 -4.16 -0.58 -8.39
C ARG A 211 -4.10 0.76 -9.11
N LEU A 212 -2.90 1.22 -9.48
CA LEU A 212 -2.72 2.51 -10.14
C LEU A 212 -3.32 2.55 -11.55
N VAL A 213 -3.48 1.40 -12.20
CA VAL A 213 -4.08 1.30 -13.54
C VAL A 213 -5.53 0.78 -13.52
N ARG A 214 -6.03 0.33 -12.36
CA ARG A 214 -7.43 -0.05 -12.12
C ARG A 214 -8.00 -0.93 -13.25
N GLU A 215 -9.16 -0.57 -13.79
CA GLU A 215 -9.87 -1.30 -14.84
C GLU A 215 -9.05 -1.51 -16.13
N GLU A 216 -7.96 -0.77 -16.34
CA GLU A 216 -7.08 -1.01 -17.48
C GLU A 216 -6.24 -2.28 -17.32
N ALA A 217 -6.02 -2.79 -16.09
CA ALA A 217 -5.35 -4.07 -15.87
C ALA A 217 -6.30 -5.24 -16.10
N ASP A 218 -6.10 -5.95 -17.21
CA ASP A 218 -6.82 -7.16 -17.58
C ASP A 218 -5.93 -8.41 -17.41
N ASP A 219 -6.48 -9.59 -17.70
CA ASP A 219 -5.77 -10.87 -17.57
C ASP A 219 -4.46 -10.92 -18.36
N ALA A 220 -4.38 -10.23 -19.52
CA ALA A 220 -3.18 -10.21 -20.34
C ALA A 220 -2.06 -9.39 -19.68
N LYS A 221 -2.41 -8.27 -19.05
CA LYS A 221 -1.46 -7.49 -18.24
C LYS A 221 -1.03 -8.25 -17.00
N ILE A 222 -1.94 -8.92 -16.29
CA ILE A 222 -1.59 -9.71 -15.10
C ILE A 222 -0.68 -10.88 -15.46
N ALA A 223 -0.82 -11.49 -16.64
CA ALA A 223 0.07 -12.57 -17.09
C ALA A 223 1.56 -12.19 -17.13
N THR A 224 1.90 -10.90 -17.22
CA THR A 224 3.30 -10.43 -17.20
C THR A 224 4.02 -10.74 -15.89
N ILE A 225 3.30 -10.93 -14.77
CA ILE A 225 3.93 -11.29 -13.48
C ILE A 225 4.63 -12.65 -13.52
N GLY A 226 4.31 -13.50 -14.49
CA GLY A 226 4.98 -14.78 -14.70
C GLY A 226 6.50 -14.63 -14.89
N ALA A 227 6.97 -13.50 -15.42
CA ALA A 227 8.39 -13.19 -15.60
C ALA A 227 9.17 -13.11 -14.27
N ILE A 228 8.48 -12.87 -13.15
CA ILE A 228 9.06 -12.76 -11.81
C ILE A 228 8.36 -13.68 -10.80
N SER A 229 7.76 -14.76 -11.28
CA SER A 229 6.91 -15.67 -10.47
C SER A 229 7.59 -16.22 -9.22
N ASP A 230 8.89 -16.50 -9.28
CA ASP A 230 9.70 -16.98 -8.15
C ASP A 230 9.95 -15.93 -7.06
N HIS A 231 9.63 -14.65 -7.33
CA HIS A 231 9.95 -13.52 -6.46
C HIS A 231 8.71 -12.83 -5.87
N VAL A 232 7.51 -13.01 -6.42
CA VAL A 232 6.32 -12.27 -5.94
C VAL A 232 5.83 -12.84 -4.60
N ALA A 233 5.88 -12.02 -3.56
CA ALA A 233 5.39 -12.35 -2.22
C ALA A 233 4.13 -11.56 -1.83
N GLN A 234 3.90 -10.40 -2.45
CA GLN A 234 2.68 -9.61 -2.27
C GLN A 234 2.15 -9.20 -3.62
N LEU A 235 0.84 -9.37 -3.83
CA LEU A 235 0.17 -9.00 -5.08
C LEU A 235 -1.14 -8.26 -4.78
N ASP A 236 -1.26 -7.04 -5.30
CA ASP A 236 -2.49 -6.26 -5.26
C ASP A 236 -3.07 -6.08 -6.67
N LEU A 237 -4.21 -6.73 -6.91
CA LEU A 237 -5.01 -6.63 -8.13
C LEU A 237 -6.35 -5.94 -7.87
N SER A 238 -6.50 -5.25 -6.76
CA SER A 238 -7.80 -4.65 -6.41
C SER A 238 -8.25 -3.61 -7.42
N LYS A 239 -9.56 -3.56 -7.66
CA LYS A 239 -10.22 -2.65 -8.60
C LYS A 239 -9.75 -2.80 -10.05
N THR A 240 -9.14 -3.94 -10.40
CA THR A 240 -8.74 -4.26 -11.77
C THR A 240 -9.81 -5.04 -12.52
N SER A 241 -9.67 -5.13 -13.85
CA SER A 241 -10.54 -5.93 -14.72
C SER A 241 -10.14 -7.41 -14.79
N VAL A 242 -9.32 -7.89 -13.84
CA VAL A 242 -8.91 -9.29 -13.77
C VAL A 242 -10.12 -10.22 -13.60
N THR A 243 -10.12 -11.32 -14.33
CA THR A 243 -11.12 -12.38 -14.29
C THR A 243 -10.51 -13.69 -13.77
N ASP A 244 -11.32 -14.74 -13.67
CA ASP A 244 -10.86 -16.06 -13.23
C ASP A 244 -9.68 -16.59 -14.08
N ALA A 245 -9.58 -16.20 -15.36
CA ALA A 245 -8.47 -16.59 -16.23
C ALA A 245 -7.15 -15.93 -15.81
N GLY A 246 -7.18 -14.69 -15.32
CA GLY A 246 -6.01 -13.98 -14.81
C GLY A 246 -5.43 -14.58 -13.52
N LEU A 247 -6.17 -15.46 -12.83
CA LEU A 247 -5.65 -16.17 -11.65
C LEU A 247 -4.78 -17.39 -11.99
N ALA A 248 -4.76 -17.85 -13.23
CA ALA A 248 -3.86 -18.94 -13.64
C ALA A 248 -2.37 -18.60 -13.37
N PRO A 249 -1.81 -17.47 -13.85
CA PRO A 249 -0.44 -17.07 -13.50
C PRO A 249 -0.26 -16.75 -12.01
N VAL A 250 -1.30 -16.29 -11.32
CA VAL A 250 -1.25 -16.04 -9.85
C VAL A 250 -1.07 -17.35 -9.08
N GLY A 251 -1.65 -18.45 -9.55
CA GLY A 251 -1.49 -19.78 -8.94
C GLY A 251 -0.07 -20.33 -8.99
N GLU A 252 0.79 -19.80 -9.86
CA GLU A 252 2.20 -20.20 -10.01
C GLU A 252 3.14 -19.42 -9.07
N LEU A 253 2.63 -18.42 -8.34
CA LEU A 253 3.41 -17.60 -7.41
C LEU A 253 3.66 -18.35 -6.11
N SER A 254 4.56 -19.34 -6.15
CA SER A 254 4.84 -20.25 -5.02
C SER A 254 5.27 -19.57 -3.72
N ARG A 255 5.61 -18.28 -3.75
CA ARG A 255 6.02 -17.46 -2.59
C ARG A 255 4.99 -16.43 -2.18
N LEU A 256 3.79 -16.46 -2.77
CA LEU A 256 2.75 -15.47 -2.50
C LEU A 256 2.24 -15.62 -1.07
N VAL A 257 2.40 -14.54 -0.30
CA VAL A 257 1.97 -14.43 1.09
C VAL A 257 0.73 -13.56 1.21
N LYS A 258 0.60 -12.52 0.36
CA LYS A 258 -0.54 -11.60 0.38
C LYS A 258 -1.14 -11.43 -1.00
N LEU A 259 -2.45 -11.61 -1.07
CA LEU A 259 -3.22 -11.42 -2.29
C LEU A 259 -4.45 -10.55 -2.02
N ASN A 260 -4.52 -9.42 -2.71
CA ASN A 260 -5.70 -8.56 -2.72
C ASN A 260 -6.41 -8.65 -4.09
N LEU A 261 -7.65 -9.15 -4.07
CA LEU A 261 -8.54 -9.27 -5.22
C LEU A 261 -9.81 -8.43 -5.04
N SER A 262 -9.80 -7.45 -4.13
CA SER A 262 -11.01 -6.72 -3.81
C SER A 262 -11.56 -5.95 -5.02
N GLU A 263 -12.88 -5.97 -5.19
CA GLU A 263 -13.58 -5.26 -6.26
C GLU A 263 -13.14 -5.70 -7.67
N THR A 264 -12.86 -6.98 -7.84
CA THR A 264 -12.55 -7.62 -9.13
C THR A 264 -13.69 -8.52 -9.62
N GLY A 265 -13.59 -8.99 -10.86
CA GLY A 265 -14.56 -9.89 -11.48
C GLY A 265 -14.51 -11.35 -11.00
N ILE A 266 -13.66 -11.68 -10.01
CA ILE A 266 -13.39 -13.05 -9.57
C ILE A 266 -14.64 -13.76 -9.04
N THR A 267 -14.78 -15.03 -9.42
CA THR A 267 -15.85 -15.93 -9.01
C THR A 267 -15.31 -17.16 -8.27
N ASP A 268 -16.21 -18.08 -7.90
CA ASP A 268 -15.85 -19.37 -7.32
C ASP A 268 -14.86 -20.18 -8.18
N ALA A 269 -14.93 -20.04 -9.51
CA ALA A 269 -14.09 -20.80 -10.42
C ALA A 269 -12.61 -20.39 -10.30
N GLY A 270 -12.34 -19.09 -10.21
CA GLY A 270 -10.99 -18.55 -10.12
C GLY A 270 -10.24 -18.99 -8.86
N LEU A 271 -10.93 -19.19 -7.74
CA LEU A 271 -10.29 -19.62 -6.48
C LEU A 271 -9.67 -21.04 -6.56
N THR A 272 -10.01 -21.83 -7.57
CA THR A 272 -9.35 -23.12 -7.82
C THR A 272 -7.86 -22.95 -8.11
N SER A 273 -7.48 -21.85 -8.76
CA SER A 273 -6.09 -21.55 -9.09
C SER A 273 -5.22 -21.26 -7.87
N LEU A 274 -5.82 -20.91 -6.73
CA LEU A 274 -5.07 -20.57 -5.50
C LEU A 274 -4.65 -21.79 -4.67
N LYS A 275 -5.06 -23.01 -5.06
CA LYS A 275 -4.91 -24.23 -4.24
C LYS A 275 -3.47 -24.56 -3.82
N GLY A 276 -2.46 -24.11 -4.59
CA GLY A 276 -1.04 -24.38 -4.33
C GLY A 276 -0.30 -23.26 -3.61
N LEU A 277 -0.99 -22.19 -3.19
CA LEU A 277 -0.37 -21.04 -2.53
C LEU A 277 -0.21 -21.29 -1.03
N ASP A 278 0.65 -22.25 -0.69
CA ASP A 278 0.79 -22.79 0.67
C ASP A 278 1.28 -21.76 1.71
N HIS A 279 1.81 -20.62 1.26
CA HIS A 279 2.30 -19.52 2.11
C HIS A 279 1.33 -18.34 2.21
N LEU A 280 0.15 -18.42 1.59
CA LEU A 280 -0.82 -17.33 1.58
C LEU A 280 -1.41 -17.12 2.98
N THR A 281 -1.14 -15.98 3.60
CA THR A 281 -1.64 -15.60 4.93
C THR A 281 -2.74 -14.54 4.87
N TYR A 282 -2.75 -13.72 3.82
CA TYR A 282 -3.74 -12.66 3.61
C TYR A 282 -4.45 -12.84 2.28
N LEU A 283 -5.78 -12.87 2.32
CA LEU A 283 -6.63 -12.91 1.13
C LEU A 283 -7.82 -11.96 1.27
N ASN A 284 -7.87 -10.95 0.41
CA ASN A 284 -9.00 -10.02 0.35
C ASN A 284 -9.87 -10.30 -0.88
N LEU A 285 -11.13 -10.65 -0.64
CA LEU A 285 -12.17 -10.93 -1.63
C LEU A 285 -13.36 -9.97 -1.48
N TYR A 286 -13.15 -8.80 -0.86
CA TYR A 286 -14.17 -7.77 -0.72
C TYR A 286 -14.80 -7.44 -2.07
N GLY A 287 -16.13 -7.35 -2.13
CA GLY A 287 -16.84 -6.92 -3.36
C GLY A 287 -16.73 -7.86 -4.56
N THR A 288 -16.24 -9.10 -4.39
CA THR A 288 -16.14 -10.10 -5.48
C THR A 288 -17.43 -10.91 -5.65
N ASN A 289 -17.48 -11.75 -6.69
CA ASN A 289 -18.59 -12.67 -6.93
C ASN A 289 -18.40 -14.06 -6.27
N VAL A 290 -17.43 -14.19 -5.36
CA VAL A 290 -17.15 -15.44 -4.64
C VAL A 290 -18.29 -15.79 -3.67
N GLY A 291 -18.77 -17.02 -3.74
CA GLY A 291 -19.74 -17.63 -2.85
C GLY A 291 -19.20 -18.87 -2.13
N ASP A 292 -20.12 -19.65 -1.57
CA ASP A 292 -19.78 -20.80 -0.71
C ASP A 292 -18.99 -21.91 -1.43
N ALA A 293 -19.12 -22.03 -2.76
CA ALA A 293 -18.36 -23.03 -3.51
C ALA A 293 -16.88 -22.64 -3.65
N GLY A 294 -16.58 -21.35 -3.82
CA GLY A 294 -15.24 -20.82 -3.83
C GLY A 294 -14.58 -20.91 -2.45
N LEU A 295 -15.32 -20.62 -1.37
CA LEU A 295 -14.79 -20.75 0.00
C LEU A 295 -14.31 -22.18 0.32
N LYS A 296 -14.93 -23.21 -0.27
CA LYS A 296 -14.46 -24.59 -0.09
C LYS A 296 -13.05 -24.82 -0.66
N GLN A 297 -12.65 -24.07 -1.69
CA GLN A 297 -11.31 -24.17 -2.26
C GLN A 297 -10.24 -23.63 -1.30
N LEU A 298 -10.59 -22.61 -0.50
CA LEU A 298 -9.68 -22.00 0.48
C LEU A 298 -9.41 -22.89 1.70
N ALA A 299 -10.23 -23.91 1.94
CA ALA A 299 -10.13 -24.75 3.13
C ALA A 299 -8.79 -25.50 3.29
N ASN A 300 -8.02 -25.65 2.21
CA ASN A 300 -6.70 -26.30 2.24
C ASN A 300 -5.53 -25.34 2.44
N LEU A 301 -5.76 -24.02 2.34
CA LEU A 301 -4.73 -23.00 2.55
C LEU A 301 -4.60 -22.75 4.06
N LYS A 302 -3.88 -23.65 4.74
CA LYS A 302 -3.83 -23.71 6.21
C LYS A 302 -3.10 -22.53 6.86
N GLN A 303 -2.33 -21.78 6.08
CA GLN A 303 -1.65 -20.56 6.53
C GLN A 303 -2.52 -19.31 6.41
N LEU A 304 -3.74 -19.39 5.85
CA LEU A 304 -4.63 -18.23 5.78
C LEU A 304 -5.00 -17.76 7.18
N GLU A 305 -4.58 -16.54 7.50
CA GLU A 305 -4.84 -15.88 8.78
C GLU A 305 -5.89 -14.79 8.63
N ASN A 306 -5.88 -14.03 7.55
CA ASN A 306 -6.76 -12.87 7.36
C ASN A 306 -7.54 -13.01 6.06
N ILE A 307 -8.86 -13.16 6.18
CA ILE A 307 -9.75 -13.37 5.04
C ILE A 307 -10.87 -12.32 5.08
N TYR A 308 -10.95 -11.48 4.05
CA TYR A 308 -11.96 -10.43 3.95
C TYR A 308 -13.01 -10.82 2.90
N LEU A 309 -14.26 -10.93 3.33
CA LEU A 309 -15.38 -11.42 2.51
C LEU A 309 -16.54 -10.42 2.45
N TRP A 310 -16.36 -9.20 2.93
CA TRP A 310 -17.44 -8.21 2.94
C TRP A 310 -17.94 -7.94 1.51
N GLN A 311 -19.26 -7.79 1.34
CA GLN A 311 -19.91 -7.64 0.03
C GLN A 311 -19.67 -8.76 -1.02
N SER A 312 -19.08 -9.90 -0.64
CA SER A 312 -19.05 -11.10 -1.50
C SER A 312 -20.41 -11.80 -1.58
N LYS A 313 -20.51 -12.90 -2.35
CA LYS A 313 -21.69 -13.77 -2.42
C LYS A 313 -21.70 -14.89 -1.36
N ALA A 314 -20.72 -14.91 -0.46
CA ALA A 314 -20.65 -15.89 0.62
C ALA A 314 -21.82 -15.77 1.60
N THR A 315 -22.34 -16.92 2.05
CA THR A 315 -23.46 -17.01 3.00
C THR A 315 -22.99 -17.31 4.42
N ASP A 316 -23.90 -17.21 5.41
CA ASP A 316 -23.62 -17.60 6.81
C ASP A 316 -23.15 -19.06 6.90
N GLN A 317 -23.66 -19.93 6.02
CA GLN A 317 -23.30 -21.33 6.00
C GLN A 317 -21.88 -21.54 5.45
N GLY A 318 -21.53 -20.88 4.35
CA GLY A 318 -20.19 -20.96 3.76
C GLY A 318 -19.11 -20.44 4.71
N VAL A 319 -19.34 -19.28 5.32
CA VAL A 319 -18.39 -18.69 6.28
C VAL A 319 -18.21 -19.55 7.52
N LYS A 320 -19.30 -20.11 8.09
CA LYS A 320 -19.19 -21.06 9.20
C LYS A 320 -18.41 -22.32 8.84
N ALA A 321 -18.59 -22.82 7.61
CA ALA A 321 -17.84 -23.98 7.13
C ALA A 321 -16.35 -23.65 6.97
N LEU A 322 -16.03 -22.46 6.43
CA LEU A 322 -14.65 -21.99 6.29
C LEU A 322 -13.99 -21.80 7.66
N GLN A 323 -14.67 -21.15 8.61
CA GLN A 323 -14.17 -20.97 9.98
C GLN A 323 -13.93 -22.32 10.68
N LYS A 324 -14.76 -23.33 10.41
CA LYS A 324 -14.52 -24.69 10.93
C LYS A 324 -13.25 -25.32 10.30
N ALA A 325 -12.98 -25.03 9.04
CA ALA A 325 -11.82 -25.57 8.33
C ALA A 325 -10.51 -24.83 8.67
N LEU A 326 -10.61 -23.56 9.04
CA LEU A 326 -9.55 -22.63 9.41
C LEU A 326 -9.91 -21.95 10.75
N PRO A 327 -9.82 -22.66 11.89
CA PRO A 327 -10.30 -22.17 13.18
C PRO A 327 -9.56 -20.94 13.70
N ASP A 328 -8.31 -20.77 13.30
CA ASP A 328 -7.44 -19.67 13.74
C ASP A 328 -7.52 -18.45 12.81
N ALA A 329 -8.16 -18.59 11.64
CA ALA A 329 -8.29 -17.50 10.69
C ALA A 329 -9.27 -16.42 11.19
N HIS A 330 -8.82 -15.16 11.12
CA HIS A 330 -9.64 -13.98 11.23
C HIS A 330 -10.41 -13.75 9.94
N ILE A 331 -11.72 -14.07 9.97
CA ILE A 331 -12.62 -13.88 8.84
C ILE A 331 -13.47 -12.64 9.08
N VAL A 332 -13.22 -11.59 8.29
CA VAL A 332 -14.01 -10.36 8.31
C VAL A 332 -15.15 -10.49 7.32
N TRP A 333 -16.37 -10.62 7.84
CA TRP A 333 -17.56 -10.83 7.04
C TRP A 333 -18.79 -10.21 7.70
N LYS A 334 -19.54 -9.47 6.88
CA LYS A 334 -20.72 -8.64 7.24
C LYS A 334 -20.43 -7.45 8.17
#